data_AF-A0A928I1Y4-F1
#
_entry.id   AF-A0A928I1Y4-F1
#
_cell.length_a   1.000
_cell.length_b   1.000
_cell.length_c   1.000
_cell.angle_alpha   90.00
_cell.angle_beta   90.00
_cell.angle_gamma   90.00
#
_symmetry.space_group_name_H-M   'P 1'
#
loop_
_entity.id
_entity.type
_entity.pdbx_description
1 polymer ?
#
loop_
_entity_poly.entity_id
_entity_poly.type
_entity_poly.pdbx_seq_one_letter_code
_entity_poly.pdbx_strand_id
1 'polypeptide(L)' 'YALHGAEDHLQVTHYPKYSDPASRSKIYEPPMYGLSDDAYFEYSNVDAPDHSFRKEPSVAFLTRCFGLA' A
#
# COMPACT_ATOMS: atom_id res chain seq x y z
N TYR A 1 11.39 11.21 1.13
CA TYR A 1 12.32 10.38 0.34
C TYR A 1 12.86 11.14 -0.86
N ALA A 2 12.05 11.44 -1.88
CA ALA A 2 12.51 12.17 -3.08
C ALA A 2 13.17 13.54 -2.80
N LEU A 3 12.58 14.38 -1.93
CA LEU A 3 13.14 15.70 -1.57
C LEU A 3 14.54 15.63 -0.91
N HIS A 4 14.95 14.45 -0.45
CA HIS A 4 16.27 14.21 0.16
C HIS A 4 17.20 13.38 -0.75
N GLY A 5 16.84 13.17 -2.02
CA GLY A 5 17.64 12.35 -2.95
C GLY A 5 17.68 10.86 -2.62
N ALA A 6 16.69 10.36 -1.87
CA ALA A 6 16.63 8.99 -1.37
C ALA A 6 15.31 8.31 -1.76
N GLU A 7 14.91 8.41 -3.03
CA GLU A 7 13.62 7.90 -3.52
C GLU A 7 13.51 6.38 -3.46
N ASP A 8 14.60 5.68 -3.69
CA ASP A 8 14.76 4.22 -3.64
C ASP A 8 14.68 3.63 -2.22
N HIS A 9 14.79 4.48 -1.19
CA HIS A 9 14.61 4.07 0.20
C HIS A 9 13.13 3.87 0.57
N LEU A 10 12.17 4.31 -0.26
CA LEU A 10 10.75 4.06 -0.05
C LEU A 10 10.30 2.77 -0.73
N GLN A 11 9.60 1.91 0.01
CA GLN A 11 8.87 0.76 -0.55
C GLN A 11 7.39 0.90 -0.24
N VAL A 12 6.56 0.83 -1.28
CA VAL A 12 5.10 0.79 -1.16
C VAL A 12 4.62 -0.53 -1.75
N THR A 13 3.75 -1.22 -1.02
CA THR A 13 3.07 -2.43 -1.49
C THR A 13 1.57 -2.28 -1.30
N HIS A 14 0.80 -2.91 -2.19
CA HIS A 14 -0.66 -2.97 -2.08
C HIS A 14 -1.09 -4.37 -1.65
N TYR A 15 -2.31 -4.48 -1.11
CA TYR A 15 -2.96 -5.78 -0.90
C TYR A 15 -3.01 -6.57 -2.21
N PRO A 16 -2.92 -7.91 -2.20
CA PRO A 16 -3.01 -8.74 -3.40
C PRO A 16 -4.24 -8.41 -4.27
N LYS A 17 -5.39 -8.18 -3.62
CA LYS A 17 -6.65 -7.75 -4.26
C LYS A 17 -6.51 -6.48 -5.12
N TYR A 18 -5.60 -5.58 -4.76
CA TYR A 18 -5.36 -4.31 -5.45
C TYR A 18 -3.92 -4.18 -6.00
N SER A 19 -3.27 -5.32 -6.26
CA SER A 19 -1.90 -5.37 -6.77
C SER A 19 -1.81 -4.79 -8.19
N ASP A 20 -2.78 -5.13 -9.04
CA ASP A 20 -2.95 -4.57 -10.38
C ASP A 20 -3.31 -3.07 -10.30
N PRO A 21 -2.49 -2.16 -10.88
CA PRO A 21 -2.83 -0.75 -10.96
C PRO A 21 -4.21 -0.46 -11.58
N ALA A 22 -4.68 -1.28 -12.53
CA ALA A 22 -5.98 -1.09 -13.17
C ALA A 22 -7.16 -1.31 -12.20
N SER A 23 -6.94 -2.05 -11.10
CA SER A 23 -7.94 -2.25 -10.05
C SER A 23 -8.08 -1.05 -9.11
N ARG A 24 -7.13 -0.10 -9.14
CA ARG A 24 -7.09 1.10 -8.27
C ARG A 24 -7.68 2.30 -9.00
N SER A 25 -8.95 2.21 -9.34
CA SER A 25 -9.64 3.17 -10.22
C SER A 25 -10.12 4.45 -9.52
N LYS A 26 -10.10 4.49 -8.19
CA LYS A 26 -10.62 5.60 -7.39
C LYS A 26 -9.48 6.54 -6.96
N ILE A 27 -9.04 7.37 -7.91
CA ILE A 27 -7.82 8.22 -7.80
C ILE A 27 -8.13 9.62 -7.21
N TYR A 28 -9.41 9.98 -7.05
CA TYR A 28 -9.83 11.30 -6.57
C TYR A 28 -9.86 11.36 -5.03
N GLU A 29 -10.29 12.47 -4.45
CA GLU A 29 -10.58 12.54 -3.01
C GLU A 29 -11.90 11.83 -2.69
N PRO A 30 -11.95 10.91 -1.71
CA PRO A 30 -13.21 10.34 -1.28
C PRO A 30 -14.10 11.46 -0.69
N PRO A 31 -15.43 11.34 -0.77
CA PRO A 31 -16.32 12.21 -0.01
C PRO A 31 -15.89 12.24 1.47
N MET A 32 -15.67 13.43 2.02
CA MET A 32 -15.20 13.59 3.41
C MET A 32 -16.20 13.03 4.44
N TYR A 33 -17.47 12.90 4.06
CA TYR A 33 -18.56 12.44 4.92
C TYR A 33 -19.53 11.56 4.14
N GLY A 34 -20.28 10.72 4.87
CA GLY A 34 -21.40 9.94 4.31
C GLY A 34 -21.01 8.62 3.65
N LEU A 35 -19.76 8.20 3.76
CA LEU A 35 -19.34 6.85 3.36
C LEU A 35 -19.58 5.86 4.51
N SER A 36 -20.02 4.66 4.16
CA SER A 36 -19.87 3.51 5.06
C SER A 36 -18.40 3.07 5.11
N ASP A 37 -18.04 2.32 6.15
CA ASP A 37 -16.69 1.76 6.30
C ASP A 37 -16.30 0.90 5.09
N ASP A 38 -17.21 0.07 4.59
CA ASP A 38 -16.97 -0.76 3.41
C ASP A 38 -16.67 0.07 2.16
N ALA A 39 -17.47 1.12 1.93
CA ALA A 39 -17.26 2.03 0.80
C ALA A 39 -15.92 2.76 0.91
N TYR A 40 -15.52 3.13 2.13
CA TYR A 40 -14.24 3.75 2.40
C TYR A 40 -13.05 2.78 2.22
N PHE A 41 -13.16 1.53 2.67
CA PHE A 41 -12.11 0.52 2.47
C PHE A 41 -11.94 0.15 1.00
N GLU A 42 -13.04 -0.01 0.27
CA GLU A 42 -12.98 -0.23 -1.17
C GLU A 42 -12.32 0.96 -1.88
N TYR A 43 -12.65 2.19 -1.46
CA TYR A 43 -12.01 3.40 -1.98
C TYR A 43 -10.51 3.46 -1.72
N SER A 44 -10.11 3.08 -0.51
CA SER A 44 -8.74 3.16 -0.04
C SER A 44 -7.88 1.98 -0.50
N ASN A 45 -8.41 1.09 -1.36
CA ASN A 45 -7.74 -0.14 -1.80
C ASN A 45 -7.32 -1.02 -0.60
N VAL A 46 -8.19 -1.10 0.41
CA VAL A 46 -8.02 -1.91 1.62
C VAL A 46 -8.80 -3.22 1.49
N ASP A 47 -8.16 -4.31 1.90
CA ASP A 47 -8.78 -5.64 2.01
C ASP A 47 -8.71 -6.10 3.46
N ALA A 48 -9.69 -5.68 4.26
CA ALA A 48 -9.72 -5.93 5.71
C ALA A 48 -9.64 -7.44 6.08
N PRO A 49 -10.31 -8.37 5.37
CA PRO A 49 -10.19 -9.81 5.64
C PRO A 49 -8.77 -10.36 5.52
N ASP A 50 -7.92 -9.76 4.69
CA ASP A 50 -6.52 -10.16 4.48
C ASP A 50 -5.53 -9.33 5.34
N HIS A 51 -6.03 -8.55 6.32
CA HIS A 51 -5.17 -7.71 7.14
C HIS A 51 -4.27 -8.53 8.07
N SER A 52 -2.95 -8.50 7.82
CA SER A 52 -1.95 -9.22 8.58
C SER A 52 -0.54 -8.64 8.37
N PHE A 53 0.42 -9.07 9.19
CA PHE A 53 1.83 -8.73 8.97
C PHE A 53 2.34 -9.33 7.64
N ARG A 54 2.91 -8.48 6.78
CA ARG A 54 3.36 -8.88 5.44
C ARG A 54 4.81 -9.33 5.44
N LYS A 55 5.04 -10.57 5.92
CA LYS A 55 6.38 -11.14 6.11
C LYS A 55 7.29 -10.99 4.89
N GLU A 56 6.85 -11.43 3.71
CA GLU A 56 7.66 -11.44 2.49
C GLU A 56 8.15 -10.05 2.07
N PRO A 57 7.27 -9.04 1.84
CA PRO A 57 7.74 -7.71 1.47
C PRO A 57 8.54 -7.02 2.59
N SER A 58 8.24 -7.30 3.86
CA SER A 58 9.02 -6.79 4.99
C SER A 58 10.44 -7.37 5.03
N VAL A 59 10.59 -8.67 4.86
CA VAL A 59 11.91 -9.32 4.81
C VAL A 59 12.70 -8.83 3.60
N ALA A 60 12.07 -8.70 2.43
CA ALA A 60 12.72 -8.15 1.23
C ALA A 60 13.21 -6.71 1.45
N PHE A 61 12.41 -5.87 2.11
CA PHE A 61 12.80 -4.50 2.47
C PHE A 61 14.00 -4.48 3.42
N LEU A 62 13.91 -5.21 4.53
CA LEU A 62 14.96 -5.23 5.55
C LEU A 62 16.28 -5.79 5.01
N THR A 63 16.22 -6.83 4.18
CA THR A 63 17.41 -7.40 3.51
C THR A 63 18.12 -6.34 2.68
N ARG A 64 17.38 -5.53 1.91
CA ARG A 64 17.92 -4.41 1.15
C ARG A 64 18.52 -3.33 2.04
N CYS A 65 17.82 -2.93 3.11
CA CYS A 65 18.28 -1.88 4.03
C CYS A 65 19.58 -2.23 4.75
N PHE A 66 19.81 -3.51 5.05
CA PHE A 66 20.98 -3.96 5.79
C PHE A 66 22.06 -4.62 4.92
N GLY A 67 21.90 -4.64 3.59
CA GLY A 67 22.88 -5.23 2.67
C GLY A 67 23.08 -6.74 2.89
N LEU A 68 22.00 -7.45 3.21
CA LEU A 68 22.02 -8.90 3.52
C LEU A 68 21.76 -9.78 2.29
N ALA A 69 21.84 -9.21 1.08
CA ALA A 69 21.60 -9.87 -0.20
C ALA A 69 22.91 -10.30 -0.87
#